data_AF-R9L0Z9-F1
#
_entry.id   AF-R9L0Z9-F1
#
_cell.length_a   1.000
_cell.length_b   1.000
_cell.length_c   1.000
_cell.angle_alpha   90.00
_cell.angle_beta   90.00
_cell.angle_gamma   90.00
#
_symmetry.space_group_name_H-M   'P 1'
#
loop_
_entity.id
_entity.type
_entity.pdbx_description
1 polymer ?
#
loop_
_entity_poly.entity_id
_entity_poly.type
_entity_poly.pdbx_seq_one_letter_code
_entity_poly.pdbx_strand_id
1 'polypeptide(L)'
;MEQLCKLYKKYYYLIFTLLLILFLISLGTGENLKKIEIGEVSAIYNTIVAFVPEKYLMALQRISFPIGVLLVISIILFAWKKRMNVLCHVSLAHGMAPLSPNVKKEYYIKEENLDIVGYSYPNDLHQIITEQDSAIKDFTATKGIHSYYGIAHTPLVFRAGYMYGDQQEIHLFHRAHNNSANFEEWDTSADTKWETSFREIQEENKSCKSNNLIVAISTSLEIKNIEIASITDTKCHIIRFQLQTLEFDIIGNYAQAENLRKQILSKIREIVKKYDIQCIHMVISSSVAFTFFLGAGFSSQHDPNVIVYHYDNGKYIWGIDMKRNGSDAVIIP
;
A
#
# COMPACT_ATOMS: atom_id res chain seq x y z
N MET A 1 5.58 4.84 -21.46
CA MET A 1 6.89 4.89 -20.78
C MET A 1 7.09 3.73 -19.81
N GLU A 2 6.10 3.37 -19.00
CA GLU A 2 6.25 2.35 -17.96
C GLU A 2 6.47 0.92 -18.47
N GLN A 3 5.61 0.44 -19.38
CA GLN A 3 5.80 -0.85 -20.04
C GLN A 3 7.13 -0.90 -20.82
N LEU A 4 7.54 0.23 -21.41
CA LEU A 4 8.81 0.36 -22.11
C LEU A 4 10.01 0.18 -21.16
N CYS A 5 9.98 0.82 -19.97
CA CYS A 5 11.05 0.66 -18.98
C CYS A 5 11.10 -0.76 -18.39
N LYS A 6 9.94 -1.38 -18.10
CA LYS A 6 9.87 -2.78 -17.65
C LYS A 6 10.43 -3.73 -18.72
N LEU A 7 10.02 -3.57 -19.97
CA LEU A 7 10.52 -4.35 -21.11
C LEU A 7 12.02 -4.11 -21.32
N TYR A 8 12.46 -2.87 -21.25
CA TYR A 8 13.87 -2.50 -21.39
C TYR A 8 14.74 -3.12 -20.29
N LYS A 9 14.33 -3.04 -19.01
CA LYS A 9 15.05 -3.70 -17.90
C LYS A 9 15.15 -5.21 -18.10
N LYS A 10 14.09 -5.86 -18.60
CA LYS A 10 14.09 -7.29 -18.93
C LYS A 10 15.14 -7.67 -19.98
N TYR A 11 15.33 -6.83 -21.00
CA TYR A 11 16.29 -7.05 -22.09
C TYR A 11 17.56 -6.21 -21.98
N TYR A 12 17.82 -5.61 -20.81
CA TYR A 12 18.87 -4.61 -20.62
C TYR A 12 20.22 -5.12 -21.08
N TYR A 13 20.64 -6.29 -20.59
CA TYR A 13 21.94 -6.86 -20.90
C TYR A 13 22.14 -7.09 -22.39
N LEU A 14 21.11 -7.56 -23.10
CA LEU A 14 21.16 -7.77 -24.54
C LEU A 14 21.30 -6.43 -25.29
N ILE A 15 20.43 -5.47 -24.98
CA ILE A 15 20.40 -4.15 -25.64
C ILE A 15 21.69 -3.38 -25.35
N PHE A 16 22.15 -3.37 -24.11
CA PHE A 16 23.37 -2.71 -23.69
C PHE A 16 24.62 -3.33 -24.34
N THR A 17 24.73 -4.66 -24.34
CA THR A 17 25.87 -5.37 -24.96
C THR A 17 25.93 -5.10 -26.46
N LEU A 18 24.79 -5.11 -27.15
CA LEU A 18 24.71 -4.77 -28.57
C LEU A 18 25.14 -3.31 -28.83
N LEU A 19 24.62 -2.36 -28.06
CA LEU A 19 25.00 -0.94 -28.18
C LEU A 19 26.49 -0.72 -27.90
N LEU A 20 27.05 -1.42 -26.90
CA LEU A 20 28.45 -1.33 -26.54
C LEU A 20 29.37 -1.87 -27.65
N ILE A 21 29.02 -3.01 -28.23
CA ILE A 21 29.76 -3.60 -29.36
C ILE A 21 29.71 -2.66 -30.57
N LEU A 22 28.53 -2.15 -30.92
CA LEU A 22 28.38 -1.19 -32.03
C LEU A 22 29.16 0.10 -31.78
N PHE A 23 29.17 0.59 -30.54
CA PHE A 23 29.96 1.76 -30.16
C PHE A 23 31.47 1.49 -30.34
N LEU A 24 31.98 0.36 -29.85
CA LEU A 24 33.39 0.00 -29.96
C LEU A 24 33.85 -0.24 -31.41
N ILE A 25 32.98 -0.82 -32.25
CA ILE A 25 33.20 -0.90 -33.71
C ILE A 25 33.28 0.52 -34.31
N SER A 26 32.35 1.40 -33.93
CA SER A 26 32.32 2.79 -34.45
C SER A 26 33.56 3.61 -34.07
N LEU A 27 34.24 3.26 -32.97
CA LEU A 27 35.50 3.86 -32.55
C LEU A 27 36.75 3.24 -33.22
N GLY A 28 36.57 2.24 -34.09
CA GLY A 28 37.68 1.55 -34.76
C GLY A 28 38.40 0.53 -33.87
N THR A 29 37.82 0.16 -32.72
CA THR A 29 38.41 -0.78 -31.75
C THR A 29 37.86 -2.20 -31.86
N GLY A 30 37.15 -2.52 -32.94
CA GLY A 30 36.44 -3.80 -33.12
C GLY A 30 37.33 -5.05 -33.02
N GLU A 31 38.60 -4.98 -33.43
CA GLU A 31 39.54 -6.12 -33.32
C GLU A 31 39.82 -6.53 -31.87
N ASN A 32 39.70 -5.60 -30.92
CA ASN A 32 39.85 -5.92 -29.50
C ASN A 32 38.68 -6.76 -28.96
N LEU A 33 37.50 -6.69 -29.60
CA LEU A 33 36.32 -7.45 -29.20
C LEU A 33 36.46 -8.95 -29.44
N LYS A 34 37.26 -9.36 -30.44
CA LYS A 34 37.56 -10.78 -30.71
C LYS A 34 38.31 -11.47 -29.56
N LYS A 35 38.97 -10.69 -28.70
CA LYS A 35 39.78 -11.18 -27.58
C LYS A 35 38.99 -11.26 -26.27
N ILE A 36 37.74 -10.80 -26.24
CA ILE A 36 36.91 -10.79 -25.04
C ILE A 36 36.10 -12.08 -25.00
N GLU A 37 36.48 -12.99 -24.11
CA GLU A 37 35.80 -14.28 -23.89
C GLU A 37 34.61 -14.19 -22.92
N ILE A 38 34.40 -13.02 -22.31
CA ILE A 38 33.34 -12.79 -21.33
C ILE A 38 32.01 -12.51 -22.05
N GLY A 39 30.94 -13.24 -21.68
CA GLY A 39 29.55 -12.87 -21.97
C GLY A 39 29.14 -12.91 -23.44
N GLU A 40 29.61 -13.89 -24.22
CA GLU A 40 29.31 -14.05 -25.66
C GLU A 40 29.68 -12.86 -26.56
N VAL A 41 30.45 -11.89 -26.05
CA VAL A 41 30.80 -10.65 -26.75
C VAL A 41 31.49 -10.92 -28.10
N SER A 42 32.46 -11.84 -28.14
CA SER A 42 33.12 -12.23 -29.40
C SER A 42 32.15 -12.89 -30.39
N ALA A 43 31.18 -13.69 -29.92
CA ALA A 43 30.22 -14.36 -30.80
C ALA A 43 29.25 -13.36 -31.43
N ILE A 44 28.76 -12.39 -30.64
CA ILE A 44 27.90 -11.30 -31.11
C ILE A 44 28.65 -10.43 -32.12
N TYR A 45 29.89 -10.04 -31.84
CA TYR A 45 30.73 -9.27 -32.77
C TYR A 45 30.93 -10.01 -34.10
N ASN A 46 31.31 -11.29 -34.06
CA ASN A 46 31.54 -12.09 -35.26
C ASN A 46 30.26 -12.23 -36.10
N THR A 47 29.10 -12.33 -35.45
CA THR A 47 27.79 -12.35 -36.12
C THR A 47 27.55 -11.03 -36.85
N ILE A 48 27.77 -9.88 -36.20
CA ILE A 48 27.58 -8.56 -36.82
C ILE A 48 28.48 -8.38 -38.06
N VAL A 49 29.76 -8.73 -37.96
CA VAL A 49 30.71 -8.60 -39.08
C VAL A 49 30.37 -9.55 -40.24
N ALA A 50 29.84 -10.75 -39.96
CA ALA A 50 29.42 -11.68 -41.00
C ALA A 50 28.21 -11.19 -41.80
N PHE A 51 27.29 -10.47 -41.16
CA PHE A 51 26.05 -9.98 -41.80
C PHE A 51 26.15 -8.55 -42.37
N VAL A 52 27.11 -7.74 -41.91
CA VAL A 52 27.25 -6.33 -42.30
C VAL A 52 28.43 -6.16 -43.27
N PRO A 53 28.20 -5.81 -44.54
CA PRO A 53 29.28 -5.57 -45.50
C PRO A 53 30.25 -4.48 -45.02
N GLU A 54 31.54 -4.63 -45.32
CA GLU A 54 32.64 -3.79 -44.84
C GLU A 54 32.44 -2.28 -45.11
N LYS A 55 31.80 -1.93 -46.23
CA LYS A 55 31.43 -0.54 -46.57
C LYS A 55 30.48 0.12 -45.54
N TYR A 56 29.62 -0.65 -44.89
CA TYR A 56 28.71 -0.17 -43.85
C TYR A 56 29.38 -0.12 -42.48
N LEU A 57 30.41 -0.94 -42.24
CA LEU A 57 31.25 -0.83 -41.04
C LEU A 57 32.01 0.49 -41.01
N MET A 58 32.51 0.96 -42.16
CA MET A 58 33.09 2.31 -42.27
C MET A 58 32.05 3.43 -42.07
N ALA A 59 30.79 3.19 -42.45
CA ALA A 59 29.70 4.14 -42.21
C ALA A 59 29.34 4.26 -40.71
N LEU A 60 29.55 3.20 -39.90
CA LEU A 60 29.34 3.25 -38.45
C LEU A 60 30.20 4.31 -37.76
N GLN A 61 31.42 4.57 -38.25
CA GLN A 61 32.30 5.59 -37.69
C GLN A 61 31.66 7.00 -37.73
N ARG A 62 30.85 7.28 -38.76
CA ARG A 62 30.13 8.55 -38.92
C ARG A 62 28.94 8.71 -37.97
N ILE A 63 28.47 7.62 -37.37
CA ILE A 63 27.36 7.60 -36.42
C ILE A 63 27.80 7.14 -35.02
N SER A 64 29.10 7.24 -34.71
CA SER A 64 29.65 6.97 -33.38
C SER A 64 29.01 7.83 -32.29
N PHE A 65 28.80 9.12 -32.56
CA PHE A 65 28.15 10.05 -31.63
C PHE A 65 26.71 9.61 -31.26
N PRO A 66 25.77 9.39 -32.19
CA PRO A 66 24.42 8.97 -31.82
C PRO A 66 24.38 7.58 -31.15
N ILE A 67 25.27 6.66 -31.51
CA ILE A 67 25.38 5.36 -30.80
C ILE A 67 25.83 5.59 -29.35
N GLY A 68 26.83 6.47 -29.14
CA GLY A 68 27.27 6.86 -27.79
C GLY A 68 26.14 7.48 -26.97
N VAL A 69 25.33 8.36 -27.57
CA VAL A 69 24.14 8.94 -26.93
C VAL A 69 23.14 7.84 -26.54
N LEU A 70 22.86 6.89 -27.43
CA LEU A 70 21.97 5.76 -27.11
C LEU A 70 22.52 4.89 -25.98
N LEU A 71 23.85 4.69 -25.90
CA LEU A 71 24.49 3.96 -24.82
C LEU A 71 24.36 4.70 -23.47
N VAL A 72 24.48 6.03 -23.46
CA VAL A 72 24.23 6.84 -22.26
C VAL A 72 22.76 6.77 -21.85
N ILE A 73 21.82 6.92 -22.80
CA ILE A 73 20.38 6.78 -22.53
C ILE A 73 20.07 5.39 -21.97
N SER A 74 20.69 4.34 -22.53
CA SER A 74 20.58 2.96 -22.07
C SER A 74 20.96 2.83 -20.58
N ILE A 75 22.11 3.39 -20.17
CA ILE A 75 22.53 3.41 -18.76
C ILE A 75 21.52 4.19 -17.89
N ILE A 76 21.05 5.34 -18.35
CA ILE A 76 20.06 6.16 -17.62
C ILE A 76 18.75 5.37 -17.41
N LEU A 77 18.22 4.74 -18.45
CA LEU A 77 16.98 3.95 -18.38
C LEU A 77 17.10 2.76 -17.43
N PHE A 78 18.28 2.14 -17.36
CA PHE A 78 18.55 1.04 -16.43
C PHE A 78 18.58 1.52 -14.97
N ALA A 79 19.30 2.62 -14.71
CA ALA A 79 19.41 3.22 -13.39
C ALA A 79 18.13 3.94 -12.94
N TRP A 80 17.22 4.27 -13.87
CA TRP A 80 16.00 4.98 -13.56
C TRP A 80 15.08 4.13 -12.67
N LYS A 81 14.78 4.67 -11.49
CA LYS A 81 13.76 4.18 -10.58
C LYS A 81 12.65 5.20 -10.43
N LYS A 82 11.41 4.73 -10.26
CA LYS A 82 10.30 5.62 -9.92
C LYS A 82 10.47 6.11 -8.49
N ARG A 83 10.04 7.34 -8.22
CA ARG A 83 10.00 7.85 -6.85
C ARG A 83 8.75 7.33 -6.15
N MET A 84 8.94 6.77 -4.97
CA MET A 84 7.88 6.30 -4.08
C MET A 84 8.06 6.99 -2.73
N ASN A 85 7.05 7.71 -2.28
CA ASN A 85 7.01 8.26 -0.92
C ASN A 85 6.27 7.24 -0.05
N VAL A 86 6.88 6.87 1.07
CA VAL A 86 6.38 5.81 1.94
C VAL A 86 6.10 6.38 3.32
N LEU A 87 4.85 6.29 3.77
CA LEU A 87 4.48 6.61 5.14
C LEU A 87 4.62 5.34 6.00
N CYS A 88 5.58 5.34 6.92
CA CYS A 88 5.78 4.30 7.91
C CYS A 88 5.09 4.72 9.21
N HIS A 89 4.05 4.01 9.62
CA HIS A 89 3.21 4.40 10.76
C HIS A 89 3.38 3.45 11.95
N VAL A 90 3.90 3.95 13.05
CA VAL A 90 4.27 3.16 14.21
C VAL A 90 3.69 3.76 15.48
N SER A 91 2.84 3.00 16.18
CA SER A 91 2.36 3.37 17.53
C SER A 91 2.40 2.23 18.54
N LEU A 92 2.67 0.98 18.13
CA LEU A 92 2.62 -0.19 19.01
C LEU A 92 3.96 -0.87 19.25
N ALA A 93 4.96 -0.66 18.39
CA ALA A 93 6.22 -1.41 18.45
C ALA A 93 7.42 -0.50 18.23
N HIS A 94 8.46 -0.63 19.07
CA HIS A 94 9.73 0.07 18.83
C HIS A 94 10.50 -0.59 17.69
N GLY A 95 10.83 0.21 16.67
CA GLY A 95 11.58 -0.24 15.50
C GLY A 95 10.71 -0.98 14.49
N MET A 96 10.67 -0.44 13.27
CA MET A 96 9.94 -1.07 12.17
C MET A 96 10.86 -1.89 11.28
N ALA A 97 10.47 -3.12 10.99
CA ALA A 97 11.12 -3.92 9.97
C ALA A 97 11.01 -3.24 8.59
N PRO A 98 12.04 -3.34 7.74
CA PRO A 98 12.09 -2.60 6.50
C PRO A 98 11.17 -3.18 5.41
N LEU A 99 10.89 -2.36 4.40
CA LEU A 99 10.38 -2.83 3.11
C LEU A 99 11.33 -3.86 2.47
N SER A 100 10.75 -4.82 1.76
CA SER A 100 11.52 -5.90 1.13
C SER A 100 12.60 -5.38 0.14
N PRO A 101 13.72 -6.09 -0.02
CA PRO A 101 14.78 -5.69 -0.94
C PRO A 101 14.32 -5.55 -2.40
N ASN A 102 13.26 -6.25 -2.79
CA ASN A 102 12.72 -6.20 -4.15
C ASN A 102 12.08 -4.84 -4.45
N VAL A 103 11.38 -4.27 -3.47
CA VAL A 103 10.79 -2.92 -3.57
C VAL A 103 11.92 -1.88 -3.75
N LYS A 104 13.01 -2.02 -2.98
CA LYS A 104 14.19 -1.13 -3.08
C LYS A 104 14.91 -1.21 -4.44
N LYS A 105 14.75 -2.31 -5.19
CA LYS A 105 15.29 -2.44 -6.56
C LYS A 105 14.46 -1.67 -7.58
N GLU A 106 13.14 -1.62 -7.39
CA GLU A 106 12.22 -0.99 -8.34
C GLU A 106 12.06 0.52 -8.12
N TYR A 107 12.12 0.97 -6.85
CA TYR A 107 11.80 2.35 -6.47
C TYR A 107 12.98 3.09 -5.82
N TYR A 108 13.01 4.41 -6.04
CA TYR A 108 13.70 5.36 -5.18
C TYR A 108 12.74 5.74 -4.05
N ILE A 109 13.04 5.23 -2.86
CA ILE A 109 12.16 5.35 -1.69
C ILE A 109 12.54 6.60 -0.90
N LYS A 110 11.57 7.48 -0.69
CA LYS A 110 11.61 8.51 0.34
C LYS A 110 10.68 8.07 1.46
N GLU A 111 11.24 7.66 2.58
CA GLU A 111 10.46 7.23 3.75
C GLU A 111 10.18 8.43 4.68
N GLU A 112 8.95 8.50 5.17
CA GLU A 112 8.48 9.44 6.17
C GLU A 112 7.97 8.62 7.36
N ASN A 113 8.62 8.78 8.51
CA ASN A 113 8.36 8.01 9.70
C ASN A 113 7.41 8.77 10.62
N LEU A 114 6.18 8.28 10.74
CA LEU A 114 5.23 8.67 11.77
C LEU A 114 5.42 7.71 12.96
N ASP A 115 6.43 8.01 13.79
CA ASP A 115 6.72 7.29 15.02
C ASP A 115 6.13 8.02 16.22
N ILE A 116 5.09 7.42 16.79
CA ILE A 116 4.31 7.94 17.92
C ILE A 116 4.25 6.90 19.05
N VAL A 117 5.21 5.96 19.10
CA VAL A 117 5.28 4.90 20.13
C VAL A 117 5.58 5.47 21.51
N GLY A 118 6.29 6.60 21.58
CA GLY A 118 6.70 7.22 22.85
C GLY A 118 5.56 7.86 23.66
N TYR A 119 4.36 7.93 23.11
CA TYR A 119 3.21 8.56 23.76
C TYR A 119 2.48 7.61 24.71
N SER A 120 1.86 8.19 25.73
CA SER A 120 1.02 7.48 26.69
C SER A 120 -0.45 7.52 26.27
N TYR A 121 -1.04 6.35 26.05
CA TYR A 121 -2.46 6.21 25.73
C TYR A 121 -3.30 6.00 27.00
N PRO A 122 -4.48 6.65 27.15
CA PRO A 122 -5.10 7.61 26.23
C PRO A 122 -4.69 9.08 26.45
N ASN A 123 -3.82 9.36 27.43
CA ASN A 123 -3.54 10.73 27.91
C ASN A 123 -3.05 11.69 26.82
N ASP A 124 -2.23 11.19 25.89
CA ASP A 124 -1.59 12.01 24.87
C ASP A 124 -2.34 11.98 23.52
N LEU A 125 -3.54 11.41 23.46
CA LEU A 125 -4.28 11.20 22.20
C LEU A 125 -4.49 12.49 21.39
N HIS A 126 -4.75 13.62 22.05
CA HIS A 126 -4.86 14.92 21.36
C HIS A 126 -3.59 15.24 20.55
N GLN A 127 -2.42 15.09 21.18
CA GLN A 127 -1.15 15.41 20.54
C GLN A 127 -0.85 14.42 19.42
N ILE A 128 -1.07 13.13 19.68
CA ILE A 128 -0.91 12.06 18.69
C ILE A 128 -1.75 12.32 17.43
N ILE A 129 -3.03 12.65 17.60
CA ILE A 129 -3.94 12.95 16.49
C ILE A 129 -3.43 14.17 15.72
N THR A 130 -3.03 15.23 16.41
CA THR A 130 -2.54 16.46 15.77
C THR A 130 -1.27 16.19 14.94
N GLU A 131 -0.32 15.43 15.48
CA GLU A 131 0.93 15.09 14.80
C GLU A 131 0.69 14.16 13.60
N GLN A 132 -0.12 13.12 13.79
CA GLN A 132 -0.53 12.22 12.71
C GLN A 132 -1.21 12.99 11.57
N ASP A 133 -2.18 13.85 11.89
CA ASP A 133 -2.95 14.57 10.89
C ASP A 133 -2.06 15.50 10.06
N SER A 134 -1.09 16.16 10.72
CA SER A 134 -0.10 16.98 10.02
C SER A 134 0.77 16.14 9.10
N ALA A 135 1.31 15.02 9.59
CA ALA A 135 2.17 14.14 8.78
C ALA A 135 1.42 13.57 7.57
N ILE A 136 0.17 13.13 7.71
CA ILE A 136 -0.63 12.62 6.58
C ILE A 136 -0.91 13.74 5.58
N LYS A 137 -1.20 14.96 6.05
CA LYS A 137 -1.42 16.11 5.17
C LYS A 137 -0.18 16.47 4.35
N ASP A 138 1.00 16.44 4.99
CA ASP A 138 2.26 16.70 4.30
C ASP A 138 2.59 15.57 3.31
N PHE A 139 2.37 14.31 3.71
CA PHE A 139 2.54 13.13 2.88
C PHE A 139 1.66 13.16 1.62
N THR A 140 0.36 13.43 1.77
CA THR A 140 -0.61 13.50 0.67
C THR A 140 -0.32 14.64 -0.32
N ALA A 141 0.35 15.70 0.12
CA ALA A 141 0.79 16.80 -0.73
C ALA A 141 2.05 16.46 -1.56
N THR A 142 2.73 15.33 -1.27
CA THR A 142 3.91 14.93 -2.04
C THR A 142 3.55 14.46 -3.46
N LYS A 143 4.52 14.55 -4.37
CA LYS A 143 4.38 14.03 -5.74
C LYS A 143 5.02 12.65 -5.84
N GLY A 144 4.40 11.76 -6.61
CA GLY A 144 4.94 10.44 -6.93
C GLY A 144 3.96 9.34 -6.55
N ILE A 145 4.49 8.14 -6.39
CA ILE A 145 3.71 7.01 -5.91
C ILE A 145 3.64 7.10 -4.39
N HIS A 146 2.45 6.96 -3.83
CA HIS A 146 2.24 6.90 -2.39
C HIS A 146 2.18 5.45 -1.91
N SER A 147 2.69 5.25 -0.71
CA SER A 147 2.77 3.95 -0.08
C SER A 147 2.56 4.03 1.41
N TYR A 148 1.97 2.98 1.99
CA TYR A 148 1.69 2.91 3.42
C TYR A 148 2.01 1.54 4.00
N TYR A 149 2.64 1.53 5.16
CA TYR A 149 2.87 0.34 5.98
C TYR A 149 3.09 0.72 7.45
N GLY A 150 2.98 -0.25 8.35
CA GLY A 150 3.22 0.04 9.76
C GLY A 150 2.66 -0.97 10.74
N ILE A 151 2.91 -0.73 12.04
CA ILE A 151 2.26 -1.40 13.17
C ILE A 151 1.73 -0.31 14.10
N ALA A 152 0.45 -0.02 13.95
CA ALA A 152 -0.21 1.07 14.66
C ALA A 152 -1.62 0.69 15.14
N HIS A 153 -2.11 1.41 16.14
CA HIS A 153 -3.44 1.23 16.70
C HIS A 153 -4.52 1.43 15.64
N THR A 154 -5.54 0.58 15.64
CA THR A 154 -6.62 0.53 14.63
C THR A 154 -7.25 1.89 14.30
N PRO A 155 -7.64 2.74 15.27
CA PRO A 155 -8.26 4.03 14.94
C PRO A 155 -7.32 4.98 14.21
N LEU A 156 -6.03 4.96 14.55
CA LEU A 156 -5.00 5.77 13.92
C LEU A 156 -4.77 5.34 12.47
N VAL A 157 -4.69 4.02 12.23
CA VAL A 157 -4.59 3.44 10.88
C VAL A 157 -5.80 3.79 10.02
N PHE A 158 -7.01 3.66 10.57
CA PHE A 158 -8.24 3.98 9.85
C PHE A 158 -8.29 5.47 9.53
N ARG A 159 -7.94 6.35 10.49
CA ARG A 159 -7.88 7.80 10.28
C ARG A 159 -6.88 8.18 9.19
N ALA A 160 -5.73 7.51 9.13
CA ALA A 160 -4.76 7.72 8.05
C ALA A 160 -5.35 7.39 6.67
N GLY A 161 -6.06 6.27 6.55
CA GLY A 161 -6.82 5.93 5.35
C GLY A 161 -7.88 6.98 5.03
N TYR A 162 -8.70 7.34 6.01
CA TYR A 162 -9.78 8.32 5.88
C TYR A 162 -9.32 9.68 5.37
N MET A 163 -8.20 10.19 5.91
CA MET A 163 -7.61 11.45 5.47
C MET A 163 -6.96 11.35 4.08
N TYR A 164 -6.43 10.19 3.73
CA TYR A 164 -5.87 9.93 2.40
C TYR A 164 -6.96 9.91 1.32
N GLY A 165 -8.11 9.28 1.62
CA GLY A 165 -9.25 9.17 0.71
C GLY A 165 -9.02 8.21 -0.48
N ASP A 166 -9.95 8.18 -1.43
CA ASP A 166 -9.93 7.24 -2.57
C ASP A 166 -9.55 7.88 -3.91
N GLN A 167 -9.07 9.13 -3.90
CA GLN A 167 -8.76 9.89 -5.13
C GLN A 167 -7.44 9.50 -5.80
N GLN A 168 -6.53 8.90 -5.04
CA GLN A 168 -5.20 8.52 -5.51
C GLN A 168 -4.93 7.04 -5.22
N GLU A 169 -4.25 6.38 -6.15
CA GLU A 169 -3.79 5.00 -5.94
C GLU A 169 -2.75 4.95 -4.81
N ILE A 170 -2.81 3.92 -3.97
CA ILE A 170 -1.84 3.71 -2.89
C ILE A 170 -1.30 2.28 -2.87
N HIS A 171 0.01 2.18 -2.73
CA HIS A 171 0.72 0.92 -2.58
C HIS A 171 0.74 0.51 -1.10
N LEU A 172 0.10 -0.60 -0.75
CA LEU A 172 -0.06 -1.07 0.61
C LEU A 172 0.89 -2.24 0.83
N PHE A 173 1.69 -2.14 1.88
CA PHE A 173 2.61 -3.20 2.24
C PHE A 173 2.14 -3.90 3.52
N HIS A 174 2.08 -5.21 3.43
CA HIS A 174 1.67 -6.11 4.51
C HIS A 174 2.86 -6.96 4.93
N ARG A 175 2.95 -7.23 6.23
CA ARG A 175 3.93 -8.18 6.75
C ARG A 175 3.21 -9.50 6.98
N ALA A 176 3.55 -10.50 6.20
CA ALA A 176 3.10 -11.86 6.46
C ALA A 176 3.66 -12.36 7.81
N HIS A 177 2.86 -13.10 8.56
CA HIS A 177 3.24 -13.75 9.81
C HIS A 177 4.03 -15.04 9.55
N ASN A 178 4.97 -14.98 8.60
CA ASN A 178 5.95 -16.02 8.34
C ASN A 178 7.33 -15.57 8.86
N ASN A 179 8.34 -16.44 8.82
CA ASN A 179 9.70 -16.10 9.28
C ASN A 179 10.40 -15.02 8.43
N SER A 180 9.73 -14.41 7.44
CA SER A 180 10.25 -13.24 6.74
C SER A 180 9.96 -11.99 7.58
N ALA A 181 11.02 -11.22 7.87
CA ALA A 181 10.87 -10.01 8.68
C ALA A 181 10.30 -8.83 7.89
N ASN A 182 10.25 -8.90 6.55
CA ASN A 182 10.04 -7.72 5.70
C ASN A 182 8.57 -7.47 5.38
N PHE A 183 8.26 -6.21 5.10
CA PHE A 183 6.98 -5.83 4.49
C PHE A 183 7.02 -6.05 2.98
N GLU A 184 6.01 -6.74 2.47
CA GLU A 184 5.81 -7.04 1.06
C GLU A 184 4.58 -6.31 0.53
N GLU A 185 4.61 -5.91 -0.73
CA GLU A 185 3.47 -5.27 -1.36
C GLU A 185 2.33 -6.28 -1.49
N TRP A 186 1.09 -5.85 -1.28
CA TRP A 186 -0.05 -6.68 -1.61
C TRP A 186 0.00 -7.15 -3.06
N ASP A 187 -0.36 -8.41 -3.27
CA ASP A 187 -0.32 -8.97 -4.61
C ASP A 187 -1.29 -8.21 -5.52
N THR A 188 -0.84 -7.97 -6.74
CA THR A 188 -1.63 -7.37 -7.82
C THR A 188 -2.33 -8.44 -8.65
N SER A 189 -1.94 -9.71 -8.49
CA SER A 189 -2.55 -10.86 -9.14
C SER A 189 -3.87 -11.22 -8.45
N ALA A 190 -4.94 -11.33 -9.24
CA ALA A 190 -6.24 -11.81 -8.78
C ALA A 190 -6.20 -13.34 -8.69
N ASP A 191 -5.45 -13.88 -7.73
CA ASP A 191 -5.45 -15.32 -7.47
C ASP A 191 -6.82 -15.72 -6.87
N THR A 192 -7.42 -16.80 -7.36
CA THR A 192 -8.78 -17.25 -6.97
C THR A 192 -8.82 -17.95 -5.61
N LYS A 193 -7.69 -18.04 -4.91
CA LYS A 193 -7.53 -18.78 -3.65
C LYS A 193 -8.04 -18.02 -2.42
N TRP A 194 -8.36 -16.74 -2.58
CA TRP A 194 -8.64 -15.86 -1.45
C TRP A 194 -10.14 -15.75 -1.16
N GLU A 195 -10.51 -15.65 0.12
CA GLU A 195 -11.91 -15.42 0.52
C GLU A 195 -12.35 -14.02 0.09
N THR A 196 -13.22 -13.93 -0.91
CA THR A 196 -13.68 -12.64 -1.46
C THR A 196 -15.01 -12.17 -0.90
N SER A 197 -15.63 -12.92 0.01
CA SER A 197 -16.96 -12.60 0.55
C SER A 197 -17.06 -12.96 2.03
N PHE A 198 -17.85 -12.19 2.76
CA PHE A 198 -18.20 -12.54 4.14
C PHE A 198 -19.08 -13.78 4.16
N ARG A 199 -18.76 -14.71 5.06
CA ARG A 199 -19.62 -15.87 5.33
C ARG A 199 -20.99 -15.42 5.81
N GLU A 200 -20.97 -14.39 6.66
CA GLU A 200 -22.18 -13.88 7.28
C GLU A 200 -22.15 -12.37 7.42
N ILE A 201 -23.26 -11.76 7.03
CA ILE A 201 -23.58 -10.35 7.29
C ILE A 201 -24.82 -10.33 8.16
N GLN A 202 -24.63 -10.19 9.47
CA GLN A 202 -25.71 -10.22 10.45
C GLN A 202 -26.14 -8.80 10.80
N GLU A 203 -27.45 -8.54 10.77
CA GLU A 203 -28.05 -7.28 11.23
C GLU A 203 -28.89 -7.57 12.48
N GLU A 204 -28.56 -6.94 13.59
CA GLU A 204 -29.23 -7.09 14.88
C GLU A 204 -29.94 -5.79 15.29
N ASN A 205 -30.83 -5.90 16.28
CA ASN A 205 -31.58 -4.75 16.81
C ASN A 205 -32.37 -3.95 15.74
N LYS A 206 -32.89 -4.64 14.71
CA LYS A 206 -33.61 -4.04 13.57
C LYS A 206 -34.78 -3.13 13.94
N SER A 207 -35.38 -3.36 15.11
CA SER A 207 -36.54 -2.62 15.64
C SER A 207 -36.17 -1.52 16.63
N CYS A 208 -34.87 -1.33 16.95
CA CYS A 208 -34.48 -0.26 17.85
C CYS A 208 -34.70 1.11 17.18
N LYS A 209 -35.02 2.13 17.98
CA LYS A 209 -35.17 3.51 17.53
C LYS A 209 -33.91 4.28 17.92
N SER A 210 -32.83 4.04 17.18
CA SER A 210 -31.53 4.68 17.41
C SER A 210 -30.97 5.17 16.09
N ASN A 211 -30.36 6.35 16.11
CA ASN A 211 -29.60 6.89 14.98
C ASN A 211 -28.11 6.50 15.08
N ASN A 212 -27.77 5.52 15.92
CA ASN A 212 -26.42 4.98 16.08
C ASN A 212 -26.35 3.55 15.53
N LEU A 213 -25.28 3.28 14.80
CA LEU A 213 -24.97 1.96 14.23
C LEU A 213 -23.62 1.49 14.75
N ILE A 214 -23.58 0.30 15.33
CA ILE A 214 -22.33 -0.41 15.60
C ILE A 214 -22.00 -1.28 14.38
N VAL A 215 -20.78 -1.14 13.86
CA VAL A 215 -20.24 -1.94 12.78
C VAL A 215 -19.09 -2.77 13.32
N ALA A 216 -19.25 -4.09 13.34
CA ALA A 216 -18.21 -5.03 13.74
C ALA A 216 -17.64 -5.75 12.51
N ILE A 217 -16.32 -5.65 12.30
CA ILE A 217 -15.62 -6.26 11.16
C ILE A 217 -14.57 -7.24 11.70
N SER A 218 -14.82 -8.53 11.51
CA SER A 218 -13.96 -9.62 11.98
C SER A 218 -13.37 -10.37 10.79
N THR A 219 -12.10 -10.09 10.47
CA THR A 219 -11.34 -10.81 9.42
C THR A 219 -10.17 -11.59 10.01
N SER A 220 -9.60 -11.13 11.12
CA SER A 220 -8.44 -11.78 11.77
C SER A 220 -8.78 -12.47 13.08
N LEU A 221 -9.56 -11.80 13.94
CA LEU A 221 -10.07 -12.37 15.20
C LEU A 221 -11.57 -12.08 15.32
N GLU A 222 -12.28 -12.96 16.02
CA GLU A 222 -13.69 -12.77 16.32
C GLU A 222 -13.85 -11.62 17.33
N ILE A 223 -14.73 -10.66 17.01
CA ILE A 223 -15.20 -9.65 17.95
C ILE A 223 -16.40 -10.24 18.70
N LYS A 224 -16.45 -10.14 20.04
CA LYS A 224 -17.52 -10.71 20.87
C LYS A 224 -18.52 -9.65 21.31
N ASN A 225 -19.75 -10.07 21.58
CA ASN A 225 -20.81 -9.14 22.02
C ASN A 225 -20.52 -8.48 23.36
N ILE A 226 -19.82 -9.17 24.27
CA ILE A 226 -19.38 -8.59 25.56
C ILE A 226 -18.37 -7.45 25.36
N GLU A 227 -17.55 -7.52 24.32
CA GLU A 227 -16.57 -6.48 24.00
C GLU A 227 -17.30 -5.26 23.41
N ILE A 228 -18.27 -5.49 22.51
CA ILE A 228 -19.11 -4.42 21.93
C ILE A 228 -19.91 -3.67 23.00
N ALA A 229 -20.38 -4.37 24.03
CA ALA A 229 -21.13 -3.77 25.13
C ALA A 229 -20.32 -2.71 25.91
N SER A 230 -18.99 -2.67 25.77
CA SER A 230 -18.14 -1.65 26.39
C SER A 230 -18.15 -0.29 25.68
N ILE A 231 -18.79 -0.16 24.51
CA ILE A 231 -18.72 1.05 23.67
C ILE A 231 -19.77 2.09 24.05
N THR A 232 -20.97 1.64 24.41
CA THR A 232 -22.10 2.53 24.72
C THR A 232 -23.17 1.79 25.51
N ASP A 233 -23.76 2.49 26.48
CA ASP A 233 -24.93 2.02 27.22
C ASP A 233 -26.25 2.14 26.42
N THR A 234 -26.21 2.82 25.26
CA THR A 234 -27.40 3.03 24.43
C THR A 234 -27.63 1.89 23.45
N LYS A 235 -28.89 1.47 23.30
CA LYS A 235 -29.24 0.44 22.33
C LYS A 235 -29.02 0.96 20.91
N CYS A 236 -28.11 0.32 20.18
CA CYS A 236 -27.78 0.67 18.80
C CYS A 236 -28.26 -0.40 17.81
N HIS A 237 -28.41 -0.02 16.55
CA HIS A 237 -28.40 -1.00 15.46
C HIS A 237 -27.02 -1.64 15.41
N ILE A 238 -26.94 -2.92 15.07
CA ILE A 238 -25.64 -3.61 14.94
C ILE A 238 -25.59 -4.32 13.60
N ILE A 239 -24.47 -4.17 12.89
CA ILE A 239 -24.12 -5.01 11.76
C ILE A 239 -22.77 -5.67 11.98
N ARG A 240 -22.69 -6.96 11.66
CA ARG A 240 -21.47 -7.76 11.79
C ARG A 240 -21.07 -8.31 10.43
N PHE A 241 -19.80 -8.14 10.10
CA PHE A 241 -19.15 -8.74 8.94
C PHE A 241 -18.11 -9.72 9.45
N GLN A 242 -18.23 -10.99 9.05
CA GLN A 242 -17.29 -12.03 9.46
C GLN A 242 -16.87 -12.91 8.28
N LEU A 243 -15.56 -13.08 8.10
CA LEU A 243 -15.01 -14.04 7.13
C LEU A 243 -15.27 -15.48 7.59
N GLN A 244 -15.16 -16.43 6.66
CA GLN A 244 -15.33 -17.84 7.01
C GLN A 244 -14.15 -18.31 7.87
N THR A 245 -12.94 -17.92 7.45
CA THR A 245 -11.70 -18.19 8.16
C THR A 245 -11.16 -16.89 8.77
N LEU A 246 -10.80 -16.94 10.04
CA LEU A 246 -10.27 -15.78 10.77
C LEU A 246 -8.77 -15.96 10.99
N GLU A 247 -7.96 -15.25 10.22
CA GLU A 247 -6.50 -15.32 10.26
C GLU A 247 -5.88 -13.96 9.92
N PHE A 248 -4.67 -13.69 10.44
CA PHE A 248 -4.01 -12.39 10.25
C PHE A 248 -3.62 -12.08 8.80
N ASP A 249 -3.34 -13.10 8.00
CA ASP A 249 -2.85 -12.98 6.62
C ASP A 249 -3.91 -13.37 5.58
N ILE A 250 -5.18 -13.36 5.94
CA ILE A 250 -6.27 -13.81 5.06
C ILE A 250 -6.55 -12.84 3.91
N ILE A 251 -6.18 -11.56 4.05
CA ILE A 251 -6.32 -10.51 3.02
C ILE A 251 -4.96 -10.20 2.43
N GLY A 252 -4.67 -10.78 1.26
CA GLY A 252 -3.33 -10.75 0.66
C GLY A 252 -3.20 -9.92 -0.62
N ASN A 253 -4.30 -9.50 -1.25
CA ASN A 253 -4.28 -8.82 -2.55
C ASN A 253 -5.36 -7.74 -2.67
N TYR A 254 -5.14 -6.83 -3.63
CA TYR A 254 -6.03 -5.70 -3.89
C TYR A 254 -7.43 -6.08 -4.35
N ALA A 255 -7.56 -7.09 -5.22
CA ALA A 255 -8.86 -7.48 -5.76
C ALA A 255 -9.78 -8.03 -4.66
N GLN A 256 -9.23 -8.83 -3.75
CA GLN A 256 -9.92 -9.32 -2.56
C GLN A 256 -10.28 -8.18 -1.62
N ALA A 257 -9.31 -7.32 -1.28
CA ALA A 257 -9.54 -6.17 -0.40
C ALA A 257 -10.65 -5.26 -0.94
N GLU A 258 -10.66 -5.01 -2.25
CA GLU A 258 -11.68 -4.18 -2.91
C GLU A 258 -13.06 -4.82 -2.87
N ASN A 259 -13.17 -6.14 -3.08
CA ASN A 259 -14.46 -6.82 -2.98
C ASN A 259 -15.03 -6.75 -1.56
N LEU A 260 -14.21 -7.02 -0.54
CA LEU A 260 -14.62 -6.93 0.86
C LEU A 260 -15.01 -5.49 1.25
N ARG A 261 -14.21 -4.50 0.83
CA ARG A 261 -14.50 -3.08 1.06
C ARG A 261 -15.84 -2.67 0.44
N LYS A 262 -16.11 -3.08 -0.81
CA LYS A 262 -17.40 -2.80 -1.47
C LYS A 262 -18.59 -3.39 -0.72
N GLN A 263 -18.47 -4.64 -0.27
CA GLN A 263 -19.53 -5.30 0.51
C GLN A 263 -19.81 -4.55 1.81
N ILE A 264 -18.77 -4.18 2.55
CA ILE A 264 -18.88 -3.41 3.81
C ILE A 264 -19.55 -2.07 3.54
N LEU A 265 -18.98 -1.25 2.65
CA LEU A 265 -19.47 0.12 2.40
C LEU A 265 -20.89 0.13 1.84
N SER A 266 -21.20 -0.77 0.91
CA SER A 266 -22.55 -0.86 0.33
C SER A 266 -23.58 -1.17 1.41
N LYS A 267 -23.27 -2.14 2.29
CA LYS A 267 -24.23 -2.57 3.31
C LYS A 267 -24.36 -1.56 4.45
N ILE A 268 -23.27 -0.92 4.86
CA ILE A 268 -23.31 0.20 5.82
C ILE A 268 -24.20 1.30 5.27
N ARG A 269 -23.98 1.76 4.03
CA ARG A 269 -24.75 2.85 3.42
C ARG A 269 -26.24 2.50 3.24
N GLU A 270 -26.55 1.24 2.96
CA GLU A 270 -27.93 0.73 2.95
C GLU A 270 -28.60 0.92 4.33
N ILE A 271 -27.93 0.49 5.41
CA ILE A 271 -28.43 0.58 6.79
C ILE A 271 -28.53 2.05 7.23
N VAL A 272 -27.54 2.87 6.89
CA VAL A 272 -27.54 4.31 7.20
C VAL A 272 -28.79 4.97 6.62
N LYS A 273 -29.10 4.71 5.35
CA LYS A 273 -30.32 5.24 4.71
C LYS A 273 -31.60 4.67 5.30
N LYS A 274 -31.61 3.36 5.63
CA LYS A 274 -32.78 2.66 6.14
C LYS A 274 -33.21 3.16 7.52
N TYR A 275 -32.25 3.50 8.38
CA TYR A 275 -32.50 3.84 9.79
C TYR A 275 -32.16 5.30 10.16
N ASP A 276 -31.82 6.14 9.18
CA ASP A 276 -31.40 7.53 9.40
C ASP A 276 -30.24 7.64 10.40
N ILE A 277 -29.22 6.80 10.20
CA ILE A 277 -28.06 6.73 11.09
C ILE A 277 -27.23 8.02 10.95
N GLN A 278 -26.95 8.65 12.09
CA GLN A 278 -26.15 9.86 12.20
C GLN A 278 -24.73 9.58 12.70
N CYS A 279 -24.52 8.45 13.39
CA CYS A 279 -23.21 8.06 13.91
C CYS A 279 -22.95 6.55 13.76
N ILE A 280 -21.77 6.21 13.28
CA ILE A 280 -21.26 4.85 13.13
C ILE A 280 -20.15 4.63 14.16
N HIS A 281 -20.34 3.64 15.04
CA HIS A 281 -19.35 3.14 15.97
C HIS A 281 -18.70 1.90 15.37
N MET A 282 -17.45 2.02 14.95
CA MET A 282 -16.76 0.97 14.22
C MET A 282 -15.72 0.27 15.09
N VAL A 283 -15.80 -1.06 15.07
CA VAL A 283 -14.84 -1.95 15.72
C VAL A 283 -14.30 -2.94 14.71
N ILE A 284 -12.97 -2.99 14.59
CA ILE A 284 -12.29 -3.66 13.48
C ILE A 284 -11.21 -4.57 14.06
N SER A 285 -11.27 -5.83 13.62
CA SER A 285 -10.25 -6.84 13.83
C SER A 285 -9.75 -7.30 12.47
N SER A 286 -8.77 -6.58 11.91
CA SER A 286 -8.21 -6.81 10.57
C SER A 286 -6.75 -6.38 10.46
N SER A 287 -6.10 -6.70 9.33
CA SER A 287 -4.74 -6.25 9.04
C SER A 287 -4.66 -4.73 8.93
N VAL A 288 -3.46 -4.18 9.19
CA VAL A 288 -3.18 -2.74 9.09
C VAL A 288 -3.46 -2.23 7.66
N ALA A 289 -3.01 -2.97 6.64
CA ALA A 289 -3.22 -2.62 5.25
C ALA A 289 -4.72 -2.55 4.89
N PHE A 290 -5.53 -3.54 5.32
CA PHE A 290 -6.98 -3.49 5.07
C PHE A 290 -7.70 -2.43 5.87
N THR A 291 -7.28 -2.17 7.11
CA THR A 291 -7.87 -1.12 7.94
C THR A 291 -7.66 0.27 7.30
N PHE A 292 -6.45 0.53 6.80
CA PHE A 292 -6.15 1.75 6.04
C PHE A 292 -7.02 1.83 4.78
N PHE A 293 -7.01 0.75 3.98
CA PHE A 293 -7.74 0.70 2.72
C PHE A 293 -9.25 0.88 2.88
N LEU A 294 -9.81 0.32 3.96
CA LEU A 294 -11.20 0.51 4.34
C LEU A 294 -11.48 1.97 4.70
N GLY A 295 -10.63 2.58 5.53
CA GLY A 295 -10.74 3.99 5.93
C GLY A 295 -10.77 4.93 4.74
N ALA A 296 -9.90 4.69 3.74
CA ALA A 296 -9.85 5.45 2.49
C ALA A 296 -11.15 5.43 1.67
N GLY A 297 -12.02 4.42 1.88
CA GLY A 297 -13.31 4.32 1.20
C GLY A 297 -14.44 5.17 1.79
N PHE A 298 -14.22 5.78 2.95
CA PHE A 298 -15.18 6.68 3.60
C PHE A 298 -14.96 8.13 3.19
N SER A 299 -16.04 8.90 3.11
CA SER A 299 -16.00 10.32 2.76
C SER A 299 -16.62 11.18 3.85
N SER A 300 -15.92 12.26 4.24
CA SER A 300 -16.42 13.25 5.19
C SER A 300 -17.69 13.97 4.73
N GLN A 301 -17.91 14.01 3.42
CA GLN A 301 -19.03 14.70 2.79
C GLN A 301 -20.29 13.82 2.67
N HIS A 302 -20.12 12.50 2.51
CA HIS A 302 -21.22 11.60 2.17
C HIS A 302 -21.59 10.63 3.28
N ASP A 303 -20.62 10.18 4.07
CA ASP A 303 -20.86 9.24 5.16
C ASP A 303 -21.19 10.00 6.45
N PRO A 304 -22.00 9.43 7.37
CA PRO A 304 -22.31 10.04 8.66
C PRO A 304 -21.07 10.15 9.55
N ASN A 305 -21.23 10.56 10.81
CA ASN A 305 -20.10 10.56 11.73
C ASN A 305 -19.55 9.14 11.90
N VAL A 306 -18.23 8.96 11.93
CA VAL A 306 -17.59 7.65 12.12
C VAL A 306 -16.63 7.75 13.29
N ILE A 307 -16.82 6.89 14.28
CA ILE A 307 -15.92 6.74 15.43
C ILE A 307 -15.32 5.34 15.38
N VAL A 308 -14.00 5.24 15.36
CA VAL A 308 -13.28 3.95 15.36
C VAL A 308 -12.65 3.73 16.71
N TYR A 309 -12.84 2.55 17.29
CA TYR A 309 -12.38 2.24 18.65
C TYR A 309 -11.15 1.33 18.65
N HIS A 310 -10.29 1.55 19.64
CA HIS A 310 -9.15 0.70 19.93
C HIS A 310 -9.52 -0.35 20.97
N TYR A 311 -9.26 -1.61 20.63
CA TYR A 311 -9.41 -2.76 21.51
C TYR A 311 -8.16 -2.98 22.34
N ASP A 312 -8.31 -3.09 23.65
CA ASP A 312 -7.25 -3.54 24.55
C ASP A 312 -7.84 -4.46 25.63
N ASN A 313 -7.22 -5.63 25.81
CA ASN A 313 -7.50 -6.57 26.89
C ASN A 313 -9.00 -6.85 27.16
N GLY A 314 -9.78 -7.16 26.12
CA GLY A 314 -11.18 -7.56 26.26
C GLY A 314 -12.20 -6.43 26.26
N LYS A 315 -11.78 -5.18 26.03
CA LYS A 315 -12.68 -4.02 25.95
C LYS A 315 -12.18 -2.97 24.97
N TYR A 316 -13.07 -2.09 24.54
CA TYR A 316 -12.69 -0.89 23.79
C TYR A 316 -12.41 0.24 24.79
N ILE A 317 -11.20 0.81 24.75
CA ILE A 317 -10.72 1.71 25.82
C ILE A 317 -10.68 3.19 25.43
N TRP A 318 -10.62 3.47 24.13
CA TRP A 318 -10.69 4.80 23.55
C TRP A 318 -11.04 4.67 22.06
N GLY A 319 -11.45 5.77 21.45
CA GLY A 319 -11.74 5.85 20.02
C GLY A 319 -11.41 7.22 19.45
N ILE A 320 -11.50 7.32 18.14
CA ILE A 320 -11.27 8.56 17.41
C ILE A 320 -12.49 8.85 16.52
N ASP A 321 -13.03 10.05 16.63
CA ASP A 321 -13.99 10.62 15.68
C ASP A 321 -13.23 11.09 14.43
N MET A 322 -13.57 10.51 13.27
CA MET A 322 -12.86 10.74 12.02
C MET A 322 -13.03 12.15 11.45
N LYS A 323 -14.10 12.87 11.82
CA LYS A 323 -14.41 14.21 11.29
C LYS A 323 -13.86 15.33 12.16
N ARG A 324 -13.66 15.06 13.45
CA ARG A 324 -13.15 16.03 14.42
C ARG A 324 -11.63 16.04 14.44
N ASN A 325 -11.07 17.10 15.02
CA ASN A 325 -9.62 17.32 15.11
C ASN A 325 -9.18 17.45 16.58
N GLY A 326 -7.90 17.21 16.85
CA GLY A 326 -7.31 17.42 18.17
C GLY A 326 -8.07 16.71 19.29
N SER A 327 -8.43 17.45 20.34
CA SER A 327 -9.09 16.92 21.55
C SER A 327 -10.52 16.49 21.27
N ASP A 328 -11.19 17.20 20.37
CA ASP A 328 -12.60 16.95 20.07
C ASP A 328 -12.78 15.61 19.35
N ALA A 329 -11.71 15.11 18.73
CA ALA A 329 -11.65 13.81 18.10
C ALA A 329 -11.54 12.65 19.10
N VAL A 330 -11.11 12.89 20.34
CA VAL A 330 -10.88 11.84 21.33
C VAL A 330 -12.21 11.38 21.94
N ILE A 331 -12.47 10.08 21.88
CA ILE A 331 -13.66 9.46 22.46
C ILE A 331 -13.22 8.46 23.55
N ILE A 332 -13.79 8.59 24.74
CA ILE A 332 -13.65 7.60 25.82
C ILE A 332 -15.03 6.92 25.98
N PRO A 333 -15.11 5.60 25.73
CA PRO A 333 -16.34 4.81 25.81
C PRO A 333 -17.06 4.84 27.16
#